data_AF-A0A4Y9ZK57-F1
#
_entry.id   AF-A0A4Y9ZK57-F1
#
_cell.length_a   1.000
_cell.length_b   1.000
_cell.length_c   1.000
_cell.angle_alpha   90.00
_cell.angle_beta   90.00
_cell.angle_gamma   90.00
#
_symmetry.space_group_name_H-M   'P 1'
#
loop_
_entity.id
_entity.type
_entity.pdbx_description
1 polymer ?
#
loop_
_entity_poly.entity_id
_entity_poly.type
_entity_poly.pdbx_seq_one_letter_code
_entity_poly.pdbx_strand_id
1 'polypeptide(L)'
;MGITWEEFKEANERPLPPLEDHNVAGRTVIVTGANTGIGYEVTKYMAKYGASKIIAACRNEAKGQDAIARLAQETGRDVGDFECWPLDFASMAAVRRFAKRYNESGLALHIFIHNAGMNGIGKVISEDGFDLILQVNYIAPALLSMLLYPALERTGAVDKAYPARFLWVMSEGSAFVSFDESVDARPLEALNKKSYELPNQRQQYFTAKLVCLLACHEYARRIPSSANIVVAAVGPGLVATELGQKDIEGNNYQPVDLEARISVRPRKREEGARTIVLAATYPVEAVWKAGMRHVPLLTSMQEMALEYFWEKAGDEVLQGKVWADTVRLLKLTDAEVDRCFL
;
A
#
# COMPACT_ATOMS: atom_id res chain seq x y z
N MET A 1 0.55 14.15 21.61
CA MET A 1 1.82 14.72 21.09
C MET A 1 2.25 13.86 19.91
N GLY A 2 2.55 14.47 18.76
CA GLY A 2 2.98 13.74 17.55
C GLY A 2 4.46 13.35 17.61
N ILE A 3 4.88 12.42 16.75
CA ILE A 3 6.31 12.09 16.55
C ILE A 3 7.06 13.33 16.07
N THR A 4 8.23 13.58 16.64
CA THR A 4 9.13 14.66 16.22
C THR A 4 9.97 14.23 15.01
N TRP A 5 10.51 15.21 14.29
CA TRP A 5 11.41 14.93 13.17
C TRP A 5 12.70 14.21 13.62
N GLU A 6 13.21 14.53 14.82
CA GLU A 6 14.40 13.89 15.37
C GLU A 6 14.14 12.42 15.74
N GLU A 7 13.01 12.12 16.38
CA GLU A 7 12.61 10.73 16.67
C GLU A 7 12.44 9.91 15.38
N PHE A 8 11.87 10.50 14.33
CA PHE A 8 11.78 9.85 13.03
C PHE A 8 13.16 9.55 12.43
N LYS A 9 14.08 10.52 12.50
CA LYS A 9 15.46 10.35 12.01
C LYS A 9 16.16 9.23 12.77
N GLU A 10 16.16 9.28 14.10
CA GLU A 10 16.78 8.27 14.95
C GLU A 10 16.22 6.87 14.66
N ALA A 11 14.90 6.74 14.58
CA ALA A 11 14.24 5.48 14.26
C ALA A 11 14.65 4.95 12.86
N ASN A 12 14.75 5.82 11.86
CA ASN A 12 15.11 5.43 10.50
C ASN A 12 16.58 5.03 10.38
N GLU A 13 17.47 5.71 11.07
CA GLU A 13 18.91 5.44 11.02
C GLU A 13 19.31 4.21 11.84
N ARG A 14 18.49 3.82 12.82
CA ARG A 14 18.67 2.60 13.61
C ARG A 14 18.66 1.36 12.71
N PRO A 15 19.63 0.44 12.87
CA PRO A 15 19.59 -0.86 12.22
C PRO A 15 18.28 -1.61 12.51
N LEU A 16 17.70 -2.23 11.49
CA LEU A 16 16.55 -3.10 11.68
C LEU A 16 16.99 -4.44 12.28
N PRO A 17 16.14 -5.09 13.10
CA PRO A 17 16.38 -6.46 13.50
C PRO A 17 16.47 -7.39 12.28
N PRO A 18 17.08 -8.58 12.42
CA PRO A 18 17.02 -9.59 11.37
C PRO A 18 15.56 -9.95 11.08
N LEU A 19 15.25 -10.17 9.80
CA LEU A 19 13.95 -10.68 9.39
C LEU A 19 13.98 -12.21 9.48
N GLU A 20 13.06 -12.76 10.28
CA GLU A 20 12.88 -14.21 10.39
C GLU A 20 12.29 -14.76 9.08
N ASP A 21 12.75 -15.95 8.69
CA ASP A 21 12.23 -16.64 7.51
C ASP A 21 10.91 -17.34 7.86
N HIS A 22 9.82 -16.83 7.29
CA HIS A 22 8.50 -17.43 7.45
C HIS A 22 8.01 -17.95 6.10
N ASN A 23 7.80 -19.26 6.07
CA ASN A 23 7.37 -19.99 4.89
C ASN A 23 5.97 -19.55 4.43
N VAL A 24 5.85 -19.15 3.15
CA VAL A 24 4.59 -18.85 2.45
C VAL A 24 4.37 -19.81 1.27
N ALA A 25 4.89 -21.04 1.35
CA ALA A 25 4.62 -22.11 0.39
C ALA A 25 3.13 -22.38 0.21
N GLY A 26 2.72 -22.67 -1.03
CA GLY A 26 1.32 -22.84 -1.40
C GLY A 26 0.55 -21.54 -1.55
N ARG A 27 1.14 -20.38 -1.22
CA ARG A 27 0.44 -19.09 -1.23
C ARG A 27 0.60 -18.35 -2.54
N THR A 28 -0.44 -17.61 -2.87
CA THR A 28 -0.50 -16.73 -4.04
C THR A 28 -0.47 -15.28 -3.58
N VAL A 29 0.42 -14.49 -4.19
CA VAL A 29 0.71 -13.13 -3.76
C VAL A 29 0.49 -12.15 -4.90
N ILE A 30 -0.14 -11.01 -4.64
CA ILE A 30 -0.11 -9.84 -5.52
C ILE A 30 0.78 -8.78 -4.89
N VAL A 31 1.75 -8.26 -5.64
CA VAL A 31 2.53 -7.08 -5.26
C VAL A 31 2.36 -6.00 -6.33
N THR A 32 1.84 -4.84 -5.94
CA THR A 32 1.71 -3.69 -6.85
C THR A 32 3.01 -2.89 -6.90
N GLY A 33 3.40 -2.42 -8.09
CA GLY A 33 4.68 -1.71 -8.27
C GLY A 33 5.90 -2.61 -8.04
N ALA A 34 5.81 -3.87 -8.47
CA ALA A 34 6.81 -4.91 -8.21
C ALA A 34 8.06 -4.83 -9.10
N ASN A 35 8.11 -3.94 -10.10
CA ASN A 35 9.19 -3.90 -11.08
C ASN A 35 10.48 -3.20 -10.59
N THR A 36 10.42 -2.47 -9.47
CA THR A 36 11.56 -1.71 -8.93
C THR A 36 11.37 -1.44 -7.43
N GLY A 37 12.37 -0.81 -6.82
CA GLY A 37 12.27 -0.26 -5.48
C GLY A 37 11.94 -1.31 -4.42
N ILE A 38 11.10 -0.92 -3.47
CA ILE A 38 10.67 -1.75 -2.35
C ILE A 38 9.80 -2.93 -2.84
N GLY A 39 8.91 -2.70 -3.81
CA GLY A 39 8.03 -3.74 -4.34
C GLY A 39 8.78 -4.91 -4.98
N TYR A 40 9.90 -4.63 -5.65
CA TYR A 40 10.79 -5.67 -6.19
C TYR A 40 11.39 -6.53 -5.07
N GLU A 41 11.93 -5.88 -4.02
CA GLU A 41 12.53 -6.62 -2.89
C GLU A 41 11.49 -7.39 -2.08
N VAL A 42 10.29 -6.85 -1.88
CA VAL A 42 9.16 -7.59 -1.28
C VAL A 42 8.84 -8.82 -2.12
N THR A 43 8.74 -8.68 -3.45
CA THR A 43 8.48 -9.79 -4.37
C THR A 43 9.56 -10.87 -4.27
N LYS A 44 10.83 -10.45 -4.19
CA LYS A 44 11.98 -11.34 -4.00
C LYS A 44 11.90 -12.12 -2.68
N TYR A 45 11.52 -11.46 -1.58
CA TYR A 45 11.30 -12.15 -0.30
C TYR A 45 10.16 -13.16 -0.39
N MET A 46 9.01 -12.80 -0.97
CA MET A 46 7.89 -13.74 -1.14
C MET A 46 8.29 -14.97 -1.96
N ALA A 47 9.08 -14.78 -3.01
CA ALA A 47 9.62 -15.87 -3.84
C ALA A 47 10.59 -16.76 -3.07
N LYS A 48 11.51 -16.18 -2.29
CA LYS A 48 12.45 -16.94 -1.45
C LYS A 48 11.75 -17.71 -0.34
N TYR A 49 10.67 -17.15 0.22
CA TYR A 49 9.86 -17.80 1.24
C TYR A 49 8.87 -18.82 0.67
N GLY A 50 8.97 -19.14 -0.63
CA GLY A 50 8.29 -20.29 -1.21
C GLY A 50 6.93 -20.01 -1.84
N ALA A 51 6.50 -18.75 -2.00
CA ALA A 51 5.22 -18.42 -2.63
C ALA A 51 5.06 -19.17 -3.97
N SER A 52 3.92 -19.83 -4.18
CA SER A 52 3.69 -20.71 -5.33
C SER A 52 3.34 -19.94 -6.60
N LYS A 53 2.71 -18.77 -6.46
CA LYS A 53 2.41 -17.90 -7.60
C LYS A 53 2.52 -16.45 -7.15
N ILE A 54 3.22 -15.62 -7.92
CA ILE A 54 3.33 -14.19 -7.66
C ILE A 54 2.88 -13.39 -8.87
N ILE A 55 1.85 -12.57 -8.67
CA ILE A 55 1.39 -11.60 -9.66
C ILE A 55 2.10 -10.27 -9.39
N ALA A 56 3.10 -9.97 -10.23
CA ALA A 56 3.79 -8.70 -10.27
C ALA A 56 2.92 -7.68 -11.03
N ALA A 57 2.11 -6.91 -10.30
CA ALA A 57 1.22 -5.93 -10.90
C ALA A 57 1.99 -4.63 -11.21
N CYS A 58 2.25 -4.38 -12.50
CA CYS A 58 3.14 -3.32 -12.96
C CYS A 58 2.46 -2.46 -14.03
N ARG A 59 2.72 -1.14 -14.04
CA ARG A 59 2.20 -0.24 -15.08
C ARG A 59 2.79 -0.54 -16.45
N ASN A 60 4.11 -0.68 -16.51
CA ASN A 60 4.85 -0.95 -17.75
C ASN A 60 5.13 -2.45 -17.82
N GLU A 61 4.48 -3.12 -18.77
CA GLU A 61 4.57 -4.57 -18.92
C GLU A 61 6.01 -5.01 -19.21
N ALA A 62 6.72 -4.35 -20.13
CA ALA A 62 8.11 -4.71 -20.46
C ALA A 62 9.04 -4.65 -19.23
N LYS A 63 9.00 -3.56 -18.46
CA LYS A 63 9.77 -3.43 -17.20
C LYS A 63 9.37 -4.47 -16.16
N GLY A 64 8.09 -4.87 -16.14
CA GLY A 64 7.60 -5.94 -15.29
C GLY A 64 8.12 -7.31 -15.72
N GLN A 65 8.13 -7.61 -17.03
CA GLN A 65 8.70 -8.85 -17.58
C GLN A 65 10.21 -8.96 -17.29
N ASP A 66 10.95 -7.86 -17.47
CA ASP A 66 12.37 -7.81 -17.11
C ASP A 66 12.59 -8.00 -15.59
N ALA A 67 11.67 -7.52 -14.76
CA ALA A 67 11.74 -7.72 -13.32
C ALA A 67 11.48 -9.18 -12.94
N ILE A 68 10.47 -9.86 -13.51
CA ILE A 68 10.21 -11.27 -13.16
C ILE A 68 11.34 -12.19 -13.62
N ALA A 69 11.97 -11.92 -14.76
CA ALA A 69 13.12 -12.71 -15.22
C ALA A 69 14.31 -12.59 -14.27
N ARG A 70 14.60 -11.37 -13.80
CA ARG A 70 15.65 -11.13 -12.79
C ARG A 70 15.28 -11.75 -11.44
N LEU A 71 14.03 -11.66 -11.00
CA LEU A 71 13.57 -12.28 -9.76
C LEU A 71 13.73 -13.80 -9.80
N ALA A 72 13.34 -14.45 -10.90
CA ALA A 72 13.52 -15.88 -11.10
C ALA A 72 15.01 -16.27 -11.00
N GLN A 73 15.89 -15.53 -11.69
CA GLN A 73 17.34 -15.74 -11.63
C GLN A 73 17.92 -15.54 -10.22
N GLU A 74 17.57 -14.44 -9.55
CA GLU A 74 18.12 -14.09 -8.23
C GLU A 74 17.59 -14.98 -7.09
N THR A 75 16.45 -15.64 -7.29
CA THR A 75 15.82 -16.51 -6.29
C THR A 75 15.97 -17.99 -6.61
N GLY A 76 16.40 -18.35 -7.82
CA GLY A 76 16.46 -19.73 -8.29
C GLY A 76 15.09 -20.38 -8.48
N ARG A 77 14.02 -19.59 -8.51
CA ARG A 77 12.63 -20.05 -8.71
C ARG A 77 12.32 -20.18 -10.20
N ASP A 78 11.31 -20.99 -10.52
CA ASP A 78 10.84 -21.11 -11.91
C ASP A 78 10.24 -19.76 -12.35
N VAL A 79 10.57 -19.31 -13.56
CA VAL A 79 10.00 -18.09 -14.12
C VAL A 79 8.46 -18.17 -14.24
N GLY A 80 7.91 -19.39 -14.41
CA GLY A 80 6.47 -19.64 -14.45
C GLY A 80 5.74 -19.44 -13.10
N ASP A 81 6.48 -19.35 -11.99
CA ASP A 81 5.94 -18.98 -10.68
C ASP A 81 5.58 -17.48 -10.62
N PHE A 82 6.04 -16.69 -11.59
CA PHE A 82 5.78 -15.26 -11.69
C PHE A 82 4.91 -14.93 -12.89
N GLU A 83 4.00 -13.99 -12.74
CA GLU A 83 3.27 -13.39 -13.86
C GLU A 83 3.27 -11.88 -13.73
N CYS A 84 3.63 -11.18 -14.80
CA CYS A 84 3.47 -9.74 -14.89
C CYS A 84 2.09 -9.41 -15.43
N TRP A 85 1.26 -8.72 -14.64
CA TRP A 85 -0.07 -8.29 -15.06
C TRP A 85 -0.13 -6.75 -15.11
N PRO A 86 -0.63 -6.16 -16.21
CA PRO A 86 -0.65 -4.71 -16.36
C PRO A 86 -1.63 -4.07 -15.37
N LEU A 87 -1.15 -3.11 -14.59
CA LEU A 87 -1.94 -2.31 -13.65
C LEU A 87 -1.42 -0.88 -13.63
N ASP A 88 -2.21 0.05 -14.19
CA ASP A 88 -1.94 1.47 -14.10
C ASP A 88 -2.93 2.14 -13.14
N PHE A 89 -2.44 2.63 -12.01
CA PHE A 89 -3.27 3.34 -11.05
C PHE A 89 -3.65 4.76 -11.50
N ALA A 90 -3.08 5.28 -12.59
CA ALA A 90 -3.56 6.52 -13.20
C ALA A 90 -4.93 6.38 -13.90
N SER A 91 -5.47 5.15 -14.02
CA SER A 91 -6.72 4.83 -14.72
C SER A 91 -7.60 3.86 -13.91
N MET A 92 -8.77 4.30 -13.45
CA MET A 92 -9.76 3.42 -12.82
C MET A 92 -10.26 2.34 -13.78
N ALA A 93 -10.27 2.60 -15.09
CA ALA A 93 -10.61 1.59 -16.09
C ALA A 93 -9.57 0.46 -16.13
N ALA A 94 -8.28 0.78 -16.03
CA ALA A 94 -7.22 -0.23 -15.92
C ALA A 94 -7.35 -1.05 -14.64
N VAL A 95 -7.68 -0.42 -13.51
CA VAL A 95 -7.96 -1.10 -12.24
C VAL A 95 -9.10 -2.11 -12.38
N ARG A 96 -10.23 -1.70 -12.98
CA ARG A 96 -11.38 -2.60 -13.20
C ARG A 96 -11.03 -3.78 -14.09
N ARG A 97 -10.24 -3.57 -15.15
CA ARG A 97 -9.76 -4.67 -16.02
C ARG A 97 -8.87 -5.65 -15.27
N PHE A 98 -7.94 -5.16 -14.45
CA PHE A 98 -7.08 -6.00 -13.62
C PHE A 98 -7.91 -6.85 -12.64
N ALA A 99 -8.82 -6.21 -11.90
CA ALA A 99 -9.65 -6.91 -10.92
C ALA A 99 -10.57 -7.95 -11.58
N LYS A 100 -11.19 -7.61 -12.71
CA LYS A 100 -11.99 -8.56 -13.50
C LYS A 100 -11.17 -9.77 -13.91
N ARG A 101 -9.99 -9.56 -14.52
CA ARG A 101 -9.06 -10.64 -14.90
C ARG A 101 -8.71 -11.53 -13.70
N TYR A 102 -8.42 -10.92 -12.56
CA TYR A 102 -8.05 -11.68 -11.35
C TYR A 102 -9.21 -12.53 -10.84
N ASN A 103 -10.39 -11.94 -10.71
CA ASN A 103 -11.57 -12.68 -10.24
C ASN A 103 -11.95 -13.82 -11.20
N GLU A 104 -11.86 -13.61 -12.52
CA GLU A 104 -12.14 -14.62 -13.55
C GLU A 104 -11.09 -15.73 -13.62
N SER A 105 -9.84 -15.45 -13.22
CA SER A 105 -8.77 -16.46 -13.20
C SER A 105 -9.02 -17.59 -12.19
N GLY A 106 -9.88 -17.37 -11.19
CA GLY A 106 -10.12 -18.33 -10.13
C GLY A 106 -8.96 -18.50 -9.13
N LEU A 107 -7.85 -17.78 -9.32
CA LEU A 107 -6.69 -17.84 -8.43
C LEU A 107 -7.08 -17.43 -6.99
N ALA A 108 -6.51 -18.14 -6.02
CA ALA A 108 -6.56 -17.73 -4.62
C ALA A 108 -5.71 -16.47 -4.42
N LEU A 109 -6.10 -15.60 -3.48
CA LEU A 109 -5.36 -14.40 -3.08
C LEU A 109 -5.07 -14.47 -1.59
N HIS A 110 -3.87 -14.93 -1.25
CA HIS A 110 -3.48 -15.12 0.14
C HIS A 110 -2.85 -13.87 0.74
N ILE A 111 -2.05 -13.16 -0.05
CA ILE A 111 -1.33 -11.97 0.39
C ILE A 111 -1.46 -10.90 -0.70
N PHE A 112 -2.06 -9.78 -0.36
CA PHE A 112 -2.22 -8.63 -1.26
C PHE A 112 -1.48 -7.41 -0.70
N ILE A 113 -0.49 -6.92 -1.45
CA ILE A 113 0.38 -5.82 -1.03
C ILE A 113 0.19 -4.60 -1.95
N HIS A 114 -0.50 -3.57 -1.44
CA HIS A 114 -0.56 -2.24 -2.02
C HIS A 114 0.75 -1.48 -1.75
N ASN A 115 1.79 -1.79 -2.54
CA ASN A 115 3.08 -1.14 -2.48
C ASN A 115 3.23 0.04 -3.45
N ALA A 116 2.57 0.01 -4.61
CA ALA A 116 2.76 1.06 -5.62
C ALA A 116 2.44 2.44 -5.05
N GLY A 117 3.28 3.42 -5.38
CA GLY A 117 3.11 4.79 -4.95
C GLY A 117 3.88 5.76 -5.82
N MET A 118 3.49 7.03 -5.75
CA MET A 118 4.03 8.10 -6.58
C MET A 118 4.17 9.38 -5.77
N ASN A 119 5.24 10.13 -6.01
CA ASN A 119 5.50 11.42 -5.38
C ASN A 119 6.36 12.28 -6.32
N GLY A 120 6.34 13.60 -6.14
CA GLY A 120 7.28 14.52 -6.78
C GLY A 120 7.15 14.65 -8.30
N ILE A 121 5.92 14.51 -8.83
CA ILE A 121 5.63 14.45 -10.27
C ILE A 121 5.10 15.76 -10.87
N GLY A 122 5.00 16.85 -10.10
CA GLY A 122 4.33 18.06 -10.59
C GLY A 122 2.84 18.10 -10.22
N LYS A 123 2.13 19.08 -10.77
CA LYS A 123 0.66 19.16 -10.71
C LYS A 123 0.12 18.51 -11.97
N VAL A 124 -0.41 17.30 -11.85
CA VAL A 124 -0.92 16.52 -12.98
C VAL A 124 -2.31 15.99 -12.63
N ILE A 125 -3.23 16.05 -13.58
CA ILE A 125 -4.58 15.49 -13.46
C ILE A 125 -4.59 14.14 -14.19
N SER A 126 -5.11 13.10 -13.56
CA SER A 126 -5.39 11.82 -14.19
C SER A 126 -6.54 11.94 -15.21
N GLU A 127 -6.67 10.95 -16.08
CA GLU A 127 -7.82 10.87 -17.01
C GLU A 127 -9.17 10.79 -16.27
N ASP A 128 -9.15 10.33 -15.02
CA ASP A 128 -10.32 10.22 -14.15
C ASP A 128 -10.70 11.56 -13.48
N GLY A 129 -9.92 12.63 -13.69
CA GLY A 129 -10.20 13.97 -13.15
C GLY A 129 -9.68 14.21 -11.73
N PHE A 130 -8.76 13.37 -11.25
CA PHE A 130 -8.14 13.50 -9.94
C PHE A 130 -6.72 14.00 -10.05
N ASP A 131 -6.24 14.65 -8.99
CA ASP A 131 -4.82 14.82 -8.80
C ASP A 131 -4.10 13.46 -8.86
N LEU A 132 -3.01 13.40 -9.61
CA LEU A 132 -2.36 12.13 -9.92
C LEU A 132 -1.71 11.47 -8.68
N ILE A 133 -1.22 12.26 -7.72
CA ILE A 133 -0.67 11.73 -6.46
C ILE A 133 -1.79 11.11 -5.63
N LEU A 134 -2.94 11.79 -5.50
CA LEU A 134 -4.10 11.27 -4.79
C LEU A 134 -4.70 10.04 -5.50
N GLN A 135 -4.78 10.09 -6.83
CA GLN A 135 -5.23 8.99 -7.67
C GLN A 135 -4.41 7.73 -7.44
N VAL A 136 -3.08 7.83 -7.63
CA VAL A 136 -2.18 6.67 -7.63
C VAL A 136 -1.97 6.11 -6.23
N ASN A 137 -1.87 6.96 -5.21
CA ASN A 137 -1.59 6.51 -3.86
C ASN A 137 -2.83 6.07 -3.09
N TYR A 138 -4.04 6.52 -3.48
CA TYR A 138 -5.25 6.28 -2.70
C TYR A 138 -6.47 5.84 -3.53
N ILE A 139 -6.98 6.68 -4.45
CA ILE A 139 -8.28 6.44 -5.11
C ILE A 139 -8.30 5.11 -5.87
N ALA A 140 -7.32 4.90 -6.75
CA ALA A 140 -7.22 3.68 -7.53
C ALA A 140 -6.89 2.43 -6.70
N PRO A 141 -5.94 2.49 -5.73
CA PRO A 141 -5.75 1.42 -4.76
C PRO A 141 -7.04 1.05 -4.02
N ALA A 142 -7.80 2.02 -3.50
CA ALA A 142 -9.04 1.77 -2.78
C ALA A 142 -10.07 1.05 -3.68
N LEU A 143 -10.23 1.49 -4.93
CA LEU A 143 -11.07 0.77 -5.88
C LEU A 143 -10.62 -0.68 -6.07
N LEU A 144 -9.31 -0.91 -6.27
CA LEU A 144 -8.78 -2.25 -6.46
C LEU A 144 -9.03 -3.15 -5.24
N SER A 145 -8.90 -2.61 -4.03
CA SER A 145 -9.17 -3.32 -2.79
C SER A 145 -10.60 -3.84 -2.71
N MET A 146 -11.58 -2.97 -3.01
CA MET A 146 -12.99 -3.35 -3.03
C MET A 146 -13.24 -4.43 -4.10
N LEU A 147 -12.71 -4.25 -5.31
CA LEU A 147 -12.95 -5.17 -6.41
C LEU A 147 -12.25 -6.54 -6.26
N LEU A 148 -11.18 -6.64 -5.46
CA LEU A 148 -10.50 -7.91 -5.17
C LEU A 148 -11.03 -8.60 -3.90
N TYR A 149 -11.95 -7.99 -3.16
CA TYR A 149 -12.56 -8.62 -1.99
C TYR A 149 -13.11 -10.04 -2.27
N PRO A 150 -13.84 -10.32 -3.37
CA PRO A 150 -14.34 -11.66 -3.63
C PRO A 150 -13.25 -12.75 -3.73
N ALA A 151 -12.05 -12.38 -4.18
CA ALA A 151 -10.92 -13.32 -4.22
C ALA A 151 -10.27 -13.52 -2.84
N LEU A 152 -10.14 -12.44 -2.06
CA LEU A 152 -9.66 -12.50 -0.66
C LEU A 152 -10.61 -13.34 0.20
N GLU A 153 -11.92 -13.09 0.09
CA GLU A 153 -12.96 -13.79 0.85
C GLU A 153 -12.97 -15.28 0.51
N ARG A 154 -12.99 -15.63 -0.78
CA ARG A 154 -12.92 -17.03 -1.22
C ARG A 154 -11.70 -17.75 -0.65
N THR A 155 -10.58 -17.05 -0.55
CA THR A 155 -9.32 -17.61 -0.03
C THR A 155 -9.38 -17.78 1.49
N GLY A 156 -9.75 -16.74 2.23
CA GLY A 156 -9.87 -16.78 3.69
C GLY A 156 -10.97 -17.73 4.18
N ALA A 157 -12.01 -17.94 3.38
CA ALA A 157 -13.07 -18.92 3.67
C ALA A 157 -12.57 -20.37 3.68
N VAL A 158 -11.54 -20.70 2.87
CA VAL A 158 -11.00 -22.07 2.73
C VAL A 158 -9.99 -22.41 3.81
N ASP A 159 -9.07 -21.49 4.14
CA ASP A 159 -8.02 -21.74 5.11
C ASP A 159 -8.26 -20.95 6.41
N LYS A 160 -8.96 -21.57 7.36
CA LYS A 160 -9.28 -20.95 8.65
C LYS A 160 -8.07 -20.77 9.57
N ALA A 161 -6.97 -21.49 9.33
CA ALA A 161 -5.75 -21.35 10.11
C ALA A 161 -4.88 -20.19 9.61
N TYR A 162 -4.99 -19.83 8.33
CA TYR A 162 -4.21 -18.77 7.70
C TYR A 162 -5.11 -17.75 7.00
N PRO A 163 -5.44 -16.62 7.66
CA PRO A 163 -6.25 -15.58 7.04
C PRO A 163 -5.59 -15.02 5.79
N ALA A 164 -6.41 -14.60 4.83
CA ALA A 164 -5.92 -13.79 3.72
C ALA A 164 -5.44 -12.43 4.28
N ARG A 165 -4.30 -11.96 3.79
CA ARG A 165 -3.63 -10.75 4.31
C ARG A 165 -3.72 -9.63 3.32
N PHE A 166 -4.17 -8.49 3.80
CA PHE A 166 -4.35 -7.30 3.00
C PHE A 166 -3.54 -6.13 3.56
N LEU A 167 -2.50 -5.72 2.85
CA LEU A 167 -1.47 -4.80 3.35
C LEU A 167 -1.38 -3.52 2.53
N TRP A 168 -1.32 -2.38 3.21
CA TRP A 168 -1.12 -1.07 2.60
C TRP A 168 0.23 -0.47 2.98
N VAL A 169 1.04 -0.14 1.97
CA VAL A 169 2.29 0.59 2.18
C VAL A 169 2.00 2.09 2.23
N MET A 170 2.24 2.66 3.41
CA MET A 170 2.05 4.06 3.72
C MET A 170 3.39 4.76 3.95
N SER A 171 3.35 5.92 4.61
CA SER A 171 4.54 6.69 4.97
C SER A 171 4.39 7.25 6.37
N GLU A 172 5.45 7.16 7.16
CA GLU A 172 5.61 7.82 8.45
C GLU A 172 5.49 9.34 8.31
N GLY A 173 5.76 9.88 7.13
CA GLY A 173 5.56 11.28 6.79
C GLY A 173 4.13 11.78 7.05
N SER A 174 3.15 10.86 7.01
CA SER A 174 1.74 11.12 7.34
C SER A 174 1.54 11.67 8.76
N ALA A 175 2.48 11.43 9.68
CA ALA A 175 2.41 11.98 11.03
C ALA A 175 2.63 13.51 11.08
N PHE A 176 3.32 14.07 10.07
CA PHE A 176 3.74 15.48 10.01
C PHE A 176 2.76 16.40 9.26
N VAL A 177 1.59 15.92 8.83
CA VAL A 177 0.56 16.74 8.17
C VAL A 177 -0.64 16.97 9.07
N SER A 178 -1.31 18.13 8.96
CA SER A 178 -2.50 18.47 9.76
C SER A 178 -3.80 17.87 9.24
N PHE A 179 -3.88 17.57 7.93
CA PHE A 179 -5.09 17.16 7.22
C PHE A 179 -6.27 18.13 7.43
N ASP A 180 -6.07 19.39 7.03
CA ASP A 180 -7.03 20.48 7.24
C ASP A 180 -8.40 20.20 6.58
N GLU A 181 -8.42 19.38 5.53
CA GLU A 181 -9.63 19.04 4.77
C GLU A 181 -10.57 18.11 5.54
N SER A 182 -10.11 17.54 6.66
CA SER A 182 -10.89 16.65 7.53
C SER A 182 -12.19 17.29 8.05
N VAL A 183 -12.24 18.63 8.15
CA VAL A 183 -13.43 19.37 8.57
C VAL A 183 -14.52 19.44 7.50
N ASP A 184 -14.17 19.29 6.21
CA ASP A 184 -15.12 19.34 5.10
C ASP A 184 -16.08 18.14 5.13
N ALA A 185 -17.31 18.30 4.63
CA ALA A 185 -18.24 17.18 4.49
C ALA A 185 -17.75 16.12 3.49
N ARG A 186 -16.86 16.51 2.56
CA ARG A 186 -16.22 15.69 1.53
C ARG A 186 -14.70 15.91 1.55
N PRO A 187 -13.99 15.34 2.53
CA PRO A 187 -12.56 15.62 2.73
C PRO A 187 -11.67 15.29 1.53
N LEU A 188 -12.01 14.27 0.75
CA LEU A 188 -11.21 13.87 -0.41
C LEU A 188 -11.47 14.76 -1.62
N GLU A 189 -12.71 15.21 -1.81
CA GLU A 189 -13.02 16.21 -2.82
C GLU A 189 -12.28 17.53 -2.52
N ALA A 190 -12.28 17.96 -1.25
CA ALA A 190 -11.54 19.12 -0.80
C ALA A 190 -10.02 18.94 -0.99
N LEU A 191 -9.47 17.78 -0.62
CA LEU A 191 -8.05 17.45 -0.82
C LEU A 191 -7.67 17.47 -2.31
N ASN A 192 -8.51 16.91 -3.18
CA ASN A 192 -8.32 16.90 -4.62
C ASN A 192 -8.34 18.30 -5.25
N LYS A 193 -9.07 19.26 -4.66
CA LYS A 193 -9.06 20.66 -5.12
C LYS A 193 -7.81 21.38 -4.62
N LYS A 194 -7.49 21.23 -3.33
CA LYS A 194 -6.37 21.93 -2.68
C LYS A 194 -5.00 21.50 -3.20
N SER A 195 -4.85 20.26 -3.66
CA SER A 195 -3.60 19.76 -4.31
C SER A 195 -3.12 20.69 -5.44
N TYR A 196 -4.03 21.33 -6.17
CA TYR A 196 -3.68 22.27 -7.24
C TYR A 196 -3.34 23.68 -6.74
N GLU A 197 -3.71 24.03 -5.52
CA GLU A 197 -3.48 25.34 -4.92
C GLU A 197 -2.17 25.36 -4.12
N LEU A 198 -1.77 24.22 -3.55
CA LEU A 198 -0.58 24.15 -2.71
C LEU A 198 0.72 24.30 -3.51
N PRO A 199 1.72 25.02 -2.98
CA PRO A 199 3.07 25.05 -3.55
C PRO A 199 3.88 23.79 -3.20
N ASN A 200 3.48 23.05 -2.16
CA ASN A 200 4.26 21.94 -1.59
C ASN A 200 3.59 20.56 -1.79
N GLN A 201 4.08 19.79 -2.78
CA GLN A 201 3.61 18.43 -3.07
C GLN A 201 3.92 17.41 -1.96
N ARG A 202 4.85 17.71 -1.03
CA ARG A 202 5.17 16.80 0.07
C ARG A 202 3.99 16.63 1.03
N GLN A 203 3.29 17.73 1.34
CA GLN A 203 2.10 17.69 2.19
C GLN A 203 1.00 16.86 1.55
N GLN A 204 0.81 17.01 0.24
CA GLN A 204 -0.16 16.27 -0.52
C GLN A 204 0.13 14.76 -0.55
N TYR A 205 1.38 14.36 -0.80
CA TYR A 205 1.78 12.95 -0.72
C TYR A 205 1.56 12.37 0.68
N PHE A 206 2.01 13.07 1.73
CA PHE A 206 1.82 12.61 3.11
C PHE A 206 0.34 12.56 3.51
N THR A 207 -0.49 13.49 3.04
CA THR A 207 -1.93 13.44 3.29
C THR A 207 -2.58 12.29 2.54
N ALA A 208 -2.21 12.02 1.28
CA ALA A 208 -2.68 10.85 0.55
C ALA A 208 -2.31 9.54 1.27
N LYS A 209 -1.11 9.44 1.86
CA LYS A 209 -0.68 8.30 2.67
C LYS A 209 -1.36 8.22 4.04
N LEU A 210 -1.76 9.34 4.64
CA LEU A 210 -2.59 9.36 5.84
C LEU A 210 -3.98 8.77 5.56
N VAL A 211 -4.60 9.15 4.43
CA VAL A 211 -5.92 8.65 4.03
C VAL A 211 -5.91 7.13 3.79
N CYS A 212 -4.79 6.54 3.35
CA CYS A 212 -4.64 5.08 3.30
C CYS A 212 -4.93 4.41 4.66
N LEU A 213 -4.44 4.99 5.77
CA LEU A 213 -4.66 4.44 7.12
C LEU A 213 -6.14 4.50 7.51
N LEU A 214 -6.78 5.65 7.27
CA LEU A 214 -8.22 5.82 7.49
C LEU A 214 -9.03 4.77 6.72
N ALA A 215 -8.69 4.52 5.46
CA ALA A 215 -9.35 3.48 4.68
C ALA A 215 -9.06 2.08 5.21
N CYS A 216 -7.84 1.78 5.66
CA CYS A 216 -7.54 0.47 6.27
C CYS A 216 -8.45 0.18 7.46
N HIS A 217 -8.71 1.17 8.33
CA HIS A 217 -9.63 1.02 9.44
C HIS A 217 -11.06 0.69 8.96
N GLU A 218 -11.53 1.36 7.91
CA GLU A 218 -12.85 1.09 7.33
C GLU A 218 -12.92 -0.28 6.65
N TYR A 219 -11.89 -0.70 5.91
CA TYR A 219 -11.79 -2.07 5.39
C TYR A 219 -11.88 -3.08 6.53
N ALA A 220 -11.07 -2.93 7.57
CA ALA A 220 -11.06 -3.85 8.71
C ALA A 220 -12.41 -3.90 9.46
N ARG A 221 -13.11 -2.77 9.57
CA ARG A 221 -14.43 -2.68 10.23
C ARG A 221 -15.55 -3.30 9.39
N ARG A 222 -15.45 -3.19 8.06
CA ARG A 222 -16.50 -3.63 7.11
C ARG A 222 -16.35 -5.08 6.70
N ILE A 223 -15.13 -5.61 6.66
CA ILE A 223 -14.86 -7.02 6.38
C ILE A 223 -15.48 -7.87 7.50
N PRO A 224 -16.39 -8.81 7.19
CA PRO A 224 -16.96 -9.72 8.18
C PRO A 224 -15.88 -10.65 8.72
N SER A 225 -15.92 -10.94 10.03
CA SER A 225 -14.98 -11.89 10.65
C SER A 225 -15.03 -13.28 10.01
N SER A 226 -16.17 -13.69 9.46
CA SER A 226 -16.35 -14.95 8.72
C SER A 226 -15.49 -15.05 7.46
N ALA A 227 -15.15 -13.91 6.83
CA ALA A 227 -14.31 -13.85 5.64
C ALA A 227 -12.85 -14.24 5.95
N ASN A 228 -12.43 -14.18 7.22
CA ASN A 228 -11.07 -14.53 7.66
C ASN A 228 -9.99 -13.77 6.86
N ILE A 229 -10.14 -12.45 6.78
CA ILE A 229 -9.21 -11.53 6.15
C ILE A 229 -8.69 -10.59 7.22
N VAL A 230 -7.37 -10.36 7.24
CA VAL A 230 -6.72 -9.41 8.16
C VAL A 230 -6.11 -8.25 7.38
N VAL A 231 -6.23 -7.04 7.91
CA VAL A 231 -5.74 -5.80 7.29
C VAL A 231 -4.63 -5.21 8.13
N ALA A 232 -3.51 -4.80 7.53
CA ALA A 232 -2.48 -4.03 8.20
C ALA A 232 -1.92 -2.93 7.31
N ALA A 233 -1.32 -1.94 7.96
CA ALA A 233 -0.70 -0.81 7.31
C ALA A 233 0.78 -0.76 7.70
N VAL A 234 1.66 -0.40 6.76
CA VAL A 234 3.11 -0.54 6.94
C VAL A 234 3.88 0.67 6.40
N GLY A 235 4.73 1.26 7.23
CA GLY A 235 5.70 2.29 6.85
C GLY A 235 7.08 1.68 6.64
N PRO A 236 7.68 1.78 5.45
CA PRO A 236 9.00 1.20 5.18
C PRO A 236 10.16 2.07 5.69
N GLY A 237 9.86 3.19 6.35
CA GLY A 237 10.80 4.27 6.61
C GLY A 237 11.13 5.07 5.36
N LEU A 238 12.16 5.88 5.51
CA LEU A 238 12.81 6.54 4.40
C LEU A 238 13.78 5.56 3.72
N VAL A 239 13.50 5.23 2.46
CA VAL A 239 14.24 4.23 1.68
C VAL A 239 14.83 4.87 0.41
N ALA A 240 16.06 4.54 0.09
CA ALA A 240 16.73 4.94 -1.15
C ALA A 240 16.07 4.24 -2.37
N THR A 241 15.12 4.94 -2.99
CA THR A 241 14.37 4.48 -4.16
C THR A 241 14.25 5.61 -5.19
N GLU A 242 13.72 5.29 -6.37
CA GLU A 242 13.42 6.30 -7.40
C GLU A 242 12.18 7.18 -7.07
N LEU A 243 11.53 6.98 -5.92
CA LEU A 243 10.32 7.72 -5.54
C LEU A 243 10.63 9.23 -5.39
N GLY A 244 9.91 10.06 -6.15
CA GLY A 244 10.13 11.51 -6.15
C GLY A 244 11.44 11.95 -6.79
N GLN A 245 12.08 11.09 -7.58
CA GLN A 245 13.26 11.43 -8.39
C GLN A 245 12.89 11.74 -9.84
N LYS A 246 11.81 11.16 -10.34
CA LYS A 246 11.38 11.24 -11.74
C LYS A 246 10.11 12.07 -11.92
N ASP A 247 10.04 12.83 -13.00
CA ASP A 247 8.82 13.52 -13.45
C ASP A 247 7.84 12.54 -14.14
N ILE A 248 6.73 13.08 -14.68
CA ILE A 248 5.70 12.27 -15.35
C ILE A 248 6.18 11.59 -16.64
N GLU A 249 7.19 12.16 -17.29
CA GLU A 249 7.83 11.61 -18.50
C GLU A 249 8.89 10.55 -18.15
N GLY A 250 9.27 10.47 -16.87
CA GLY A 250 10.26 9.53 -16.35
C GLY A 250 11.68 10.08 -16.32
N ASN A 251 11.86 11.38 -16.56
CA ASN A 251 13.16 12.06 -16.50
C ASN A 251 13.53 12.39 -15.07
N ASN A 252 14.82 12.32 -14.73
CA ASN A 252 15.31 12.73 -13.41
C ASN A 252 15.22 14.26 -13.27
N TYR A 253 14.44 14.75 -12.30
CA TYR A 253 14.22 16.19 -12.08
C TYR A 253 14.61 16.66 -10.66
N GLN A 254 15.12 15.75 -9.82
CA GLN A 254 15.58 16.04 -8.45
C GLN A 254 16.96 15.42 -8.21
N PRO A 255 17.78 15.97 -7.28
CA PRO A 255 19.02 15.32 -6.86
C PRO A 255 18.76 13.89 -6.38
N VAL A 256 19.55 12.94 -6.88
CA VAL A 256 19.43 11.51 -6.54
C VAL A 256 19.87 11.24 -5.10
N ASP A 257 20.71 12.10 -4.53
CA ASP A 257 21.18 12.01 -3.15
C ASP A 257 20.08 12.43 -2.16
N LEU A 258 19.36 11.42 -1.69
CA LEU A 258 18.25 11.57 -0.76
C LEU A 258 18.73 12.03 0.62
N GLU A 259 19.90 11.59 1.07
CA GLU A 259 20.48 11.92 2.37
C GLU A 259 20.83 13.41 2.43
N ALA A 260 21.50 13.93 1.40
CA ALA A 260 21.81 15.35 1.30
C ALA A 260 20.54 16.23 1.30
N ARG A 261 19.43 15.74 0.73
CA ARG A 261 18.17 16.50 0.60
C ARG A 261 17.36 16.59 1.89
N ILE A 262 17.41 15.58 2.74
CA ILE A 262 16.53 15.49 3.93
C ILE A 262 17.28 15.32 5.24
N SER A 263 18.61 15.21 5.19
CA SER A 263 19.50 15.09 6.35
C SER A 263 19.19 13.88 7.24
N VAL A 264 18.73 12.79 6.62
CA VAL A 264 18.49 11.48 7.24
C VAL A 264 19.08 10.42 6.33
N ARG A 265 19.89 9.52 6.88
CA ARG A 265 20.44 8.39 6.11
C ARG A 265 19.31 7.44 5.68
N PRO A 266 19.07 7.26 4.36
CA PRO A 266 18.01 6.39 3.89
C PRO A 266 18.38 4.91 4.07
N ARG A 267 17.37 4.07 4.31
CA ARG A 267 17.49 2.62 4.29
C ARG A 267 17.74 2.11 2.89
N LYS A 268 18.38 0.94 2.77
CA LYS A 268 18.41 0.20 1.51
C LYS A 268 17.03 -0.36 1.18
N ARG A 269 16.78 -0.67 -0.09
CA ARG A 269 15.49 -1.19 -0.58
C ARG A 269 15.10 -2.49 0.12
N GLU A 270 16.07 -3.36 0.34
CA GLU A 270 15.92 -4.65 1.00
C GLU A 270 15.55 -4.46 2.48
N GLU A 271 16.08 -3.44 3.14
CA GLU A 271 15.77 -3.12 4.54
C GLU A 271 14.35 -2.57 4.66
N GLY A 272 13.95 -1.63 3.80
CA GLY A 272 12.58 -1.10 3.77
C GLY A 272 11.53 -2.17 3.49
N ALA A 273 11.85 -3.16 2.64
CA ALA A 273 10.98 -4.29 2.35
C ALA A 273 10.70 -5.18 3.57
N ARG A 274 11.63 -5.28 4.54
CA ARG A 274 11.48 -6.17 5.71
C ARG A 274 10.27 -5.80 6.58
N THR A 275 9.96 -4.51 6.73
CA THR A 275 8.78 -4.08 7.50
C THR A 275 7.48 -4.57 6.85
N ILE A 276 7.42 -4.57 5.51
CA ILE A 276 6.26 -5.03 4.75
C ILE A 276 6.17 -6.56 4.83
N VAL A 277 7.29 -7.25 4.65
CA VAL A 277 7.36 -8.71 4.70
C VAL A 277 6.99 -9.23 6.09
N LEU A 278 7.40 -8.55 7.17
CA LEU A 278 7.01 -8.88 8.53
C LEU A 278 5.48 -8.98 8.66
N ALA A 279 4.75 -7.94 8.25
CA ALA A 279 3.29 -7.95 8.26
C ALA A 279 2.70 -9.06 7.35
N ALA A 280 3.37 -9.34 6.23
CA ALA A 280 2.91 -10.31 5.24
C ALA A 280 3.06 -11.76 5.69
N THR A 281 4.04 -12.09 6.54
CA THR A 281 4.46 -13.49 6.73
C THR A 281 4.50 -13.94 8.18
N TYR A 282 4.61 -13.03 9.15
CA TYR A 282 4.71 -13.41 10.56
C TYR A 282 3.40 -14.05 11.06
N PRO A 283 3.45 -14.89 12.11
CA PRO A 283 2.24 -15.44 12.73
C PRO A 283 1.19 -14.36 13.00
N VAL A 284 -0.08 -14.70 12.84
CA VAL A 284 -1.18 -13.72 12.89
C VAL A 284 -1.18 -13.00 14.23
N GLU A 285 -1.04 -13.74 15.32
CA GLU A 285 -1.01 -13.26 16.70
C GLU A 285 0.19 -12.35 17.00
N ALA A 286 1.27 -12.41 16.21
CA ALA A 286 2.42 -11.53 16.35
C ALA A 286 2.18 -10.13 15.78
N VAL A 287 1.28 -10.02 14.79
CA VAL A 287 0.95 -8.75 14.10
C VAL A 287 -0.42 -8.21 14.51
N TRP A 288 -1.43 -9.08 14.60
CA TRP A 288 -2.80 -8.81 15.02
C TRP A 288 -3.06 -9.47 16.38
N LYS A 289 -2.67 -8.79 17.46
CA LYS A 289 -2.84 -9.28 18.84
C LYS A 289 -4.33 -9.41 19.19
N ALA A 290 -4.66 -10.44 19.97
CA ALA A 290 -6.02 -10.65 20.45
C ALA A 290 -6.56 -9.41 21.20
N GLY A 291 -7.77 -8.98 20.85
CA GLY A 291 -8.42 -7.82 21.46
C GLY A 291 -8.02 -6.46 20.88
N MET A 292 -7.10 -6.41 19.90
CA MET A 292 -6.86 -5.19 19.14
C MET A 292 -8.13 -4.76 18.39
N ARG A 293 -8.53 -3.51 18.59
CA ARG A 293 -9.65 -2.89 17.86
C ARG A 293 -9.19 -2.08 16.66
N HIS A 294 -7.88 -1.86 16.54
CA HIS A 294 -7.28 -1.03 15.52
C HIS A 294 -6.49 -1.84 14.50
N VAL A 295 -6.31 -1.28 13.31
CA VAL A 295 -5.43 -1.83 12.28
C VAL A 295 -3.97 -1.68 12.73
N PRO A 296 -3.17 -2.76 12.76
CA PRO A 296 -1.75 -2.65 13.08
C PRO A 296 -1.03 -1.75 12.08
N LEU A 297 -0.26 -0.79 12.60
CA LEU A 297 0.64 0.06 11.84
C LEU A 297 2.07 -0.30 12.18
N LEU A 298 2.80 -0.92 11.25
CA LEU A 298 4.18 -1.33 11.48
C LEU A 298 5.17 -0.37 10.83
N THR A 299 6.12 0.15 11.60
CA THR A 299 7.23 0.99 11.12
C THR A 299 8.53 0.53 11.77
N SER A 300 9.64 0.55 11.03
CA SER A 300 10.92 0.01 11.51
C SER A 300 10.83 -1.37 12.18
N MET A 301 10.01 -2.28 11.62
CA MET A 301 9.73 -3.64 12.13
C MET A 301 9.13 -3.68 13.55
N GLN A 302 8.44 -2.62 13.98
CA GLN A 302 7.76 -2.53 15.27
C GLN A 302 6.36 -1.91 15.07
N GLU A 303 5.43 -2.23 15.95
CA GLU A 303 4.13 -1.58 15.98
C GLU A 303 4.30 -0.13 16.43
N MET A 304 3.91 0.81 15.58
CA MET A 304 3.90 2.22 15.88
C MET A 304 2.67 2.57 16.71
N ALA A 305 2.86 3.29 17.80
CA ALA A 305 1.75 3.77 18.61
C ALA A 305 0.82 4.64 17.76
N LEU A 306 -0.47 4.27 17.71
CA LEU A 306 -1.46 5.04 16.96
C LEU A 306 -1.70 6.42 17.54
N GLU A 307 -1.27 6.71 18.77
CA GLU A 307 -1.33 8.04 19.39
C GLU A 307 -0.73 9.15 18.51
N TYR A 308 0.28 8.82 17.68
CA TYR A 308 0.87 9.75 16.71
C TYR A 308 -0.05 10.11 15.54
N PHE A 309 -1.05 9.27 15.28
CA PHE A 309 -2.03 9.42 14.21
C PHE A 309 -3.45 9.60 14.77
N TRP A 310 -3.67 9.44 16.08
CA TRP A 310 -5.00 9.25 16.66
C TRP A 310 -5.93 10.43 16.38
N GLU A 311 -5.44 11.66 16.55
CA GLU A 311 -6.18 12.89 16.25
C GLU A 311 -6.54 13.04 14.75
N LYS A 312 -5.93 12.25 13.86
CA LYS A 312 -6.03 12.39 12.40
C LYS A 312 -6.58 11.15 11.69
N ALA A 313 -6.47 9.99 12.32
CA ALA A 313 -6.80 8.69 11.74
C ALA A 313 -7.57 7.77 12.71
N GLY A 314 -7.59 8.06 14.01
CA GLY A 314 -8.30 7.26 15.02
C GLY A 314 -9.77 7.65 15.21
N ASP A 315 -10.19 8.81 14.69
CA ASP A 315 -11.57 9.28 14.76
C ASP A 315 -12.48 8.49 13.78
N GLU A 316 -13.35 7.65 14.34
CA GLU A 316 -14.32 6.84 13.58
C GLU A 316 -15.30 7.69 12.75
N VAL A 317 -15.62 8.92 13.18
CA VAL A 317 -16.46 9.84 12.41
C VAL A 317 -15.72 10.30 11.16
N LEU A 318 -14.45 10.67 11.30
CA LEU A 318 -13.62 11.05 10.15
C LEU A 318 -13.38 9.86 9.21
N GLN A 319 -13.12 8.67 9.75
CA GLN A 319 -13.02 7.43 8.97
C GLN A 319 -14.28 7.20 8.12
N GLY A 320 -15.47 7.28 8.74
CA GLY A 320 -16.75 7.15 8.04
C GLY A 320 -16.98 8.22 6.98
N LYS A 321 -16.61 9.48 7.25
CA LYS A 321 -16.69 10.59 6.26
C LYS A 321 -15.80 10.34 5.05
N VAL A 322 -14.53 9.99 5.29
CA VAL A 322 -13.57 9.68 4.21
C VAL A 322 -14.05 8.49 3.39
N TRP A 323 -14.59 7.46 4.04
CA TRP A 323 -15.17 6.31 3.34
C TRP A 323 -16.35 6.70 2.45
N ALA A 324 -17.32 7.44 2.98
CA ALA A 324 -18.50 7.88 2.23
C ALA A 324 -18.08 8.70 1.00
N ASP A 325 -17.11 9.61 1.16
CA ASP A 325 -16.57 10.38 0.05
C ASP A 325 -15.81 9.49 -0.95
N THR A 326 -15.07 8.48 -0.47
CA THR A 326 -14.39 7.49 -1.33
C THR A 326 -15.39 6.76 -2.22
N VAL A 327 -16.44 6.16 -1.64
CA VAL A 327 -17.49 5.43 -2.38
C VAL A 327 -18.12 6.33 -3.45
N ARG A 328 -18.43 7.58 -3.08
CA ARG A 328 -18.99 8.57 -4.00
C ARG A 328 -18.05 8.89 -5.16
N LEU A 329 -16.76 9.13 -4.89
CA LEU A 329 -15.75 9.44 -5.91
C LEU A 329 -15.51 8.25 -6.85
N LEU A 330 -15.58 7.02 -6.33
CA LEU A 330 -15.48 5.79 -7.11
C LEU A 330 -16.73 5.49 -7.95
N LYS A 331 -17.81 6.24 -7.74
CA LYS A 331 -19.12 6.08 -8.39
C LYS A 331 -19.65 4.65 -8.25
N LEU A 332 -19.43 4.04 -7.08
CA LEU A 332 -19.97 2.73 -6.75
C LEU A 332 -21.39 2.90 -6.19
N THR A 333 -22.28 2.02 -6.64
CA THR A 333 -23.62 1.87 -6.05
C THR A 333 -23.54 1.16 -4.70
N ASP A 334 -24.54 1.34 -3.83
CA ASP A 334 -24.59 0.62 -2.55
C ASP A 334 -24.51 -0.90 -2.76
N ALA A 335 -25.18 -1.44 -3.78
CA ALA A 335 -25.11 -2.85 -4.13
C ALA A 335 -23.71 -3.31 -4.58
N GLU A 336 -22.91 -2.46 -5.22
CA GLU A 336 -21.52 -2.77 -5.54
C GLU A 336 -20.64 -2.74 -4.30
N VAL A 337 -20.85 -1.77 -3.40
CA VAL A 337 -20.13 -1.70 -2.12
C VAL A 337 -20.46 -2.91 -1.25
N ASP A 338 -21.74 -3.28 -1.16
CA ASP A 338 -22.19 -4.43 -0.39
C ASP A 338 -21.54 -5.72 -0.90
N ARG A 339 -21.47 -5.95 -2.21
CA ARG A 339 -20.75 -7.10 -2.78
C ARG A 339 -19.25 -7.12 -2.51
N CYS A 340 -18.68 -5.99 -2.08
CA CYS A 340 -17.28 -5.89 -1.71
C CYS A 340 -17.06 -6.13 -0.20
N PHE A 341 -18.11 -6.33 0.62
CA PHE A 341 -18.00 -6.48 2.07
C PHE A 341 -19.06 -7.36 2.75
N LEU A 342 -20.12 -7.81 2.07
CA LEU A 342 -21.27 -8.56 2.59
C LEU A 342 -21.55 -9.81 1.75
#